data_AF-A0AAQ3PN05-F1
#
_entry.id   AF-A0AAQ3PN05-F1
#
_cell.length_a   1.000
_cell.length_b   1.000
_cell.length_c   1.000
_cell.angle_alpha   90.00
_cell.angle_beta   90.00
_cell.angle_gamma   90.00
#
_symmetry.space_group_name_H-M   'P 1'
#
loop_
_entity.id
_entity.type
_entity.pdbx_description
1 polymer ?
#
loop_
_entity_poly.entity_id
_entity_poly.type
_entity_poly.pdbx_seq_one_letter_code
_entity_poly.pdbx_strand_id
1 'polypeptide(L)'
;MRVPALWLAVFPTSTRDAALLCTTARRSPGSSCAAGVGACSGGRFVPGERENARSRREAHRLQVATKRNGPGHENREATISKTATLQELAGLPARGREGGREMAAQAHVLLFPWPLQGHINPMLHLASALLDAGGLHVSFLHTEHNLRRLALARAPPHHPRLRLLSFPDGLPDDHPRSAGGLMEIFESMRTAGTAAFRALLRAELAGPAPAVTCVVADGVMPFAISAAEEMGVPALAFRTESACGFLAYLSVPRLLELGETPVPSDEQVRGVPGMEGLLVLRRRDLPRVVPGSADAADPVPVLLTIADTVARCAESRAVILNTAASMEGPALARIAPRMRGQVFAVGPLHARPAAVERARLWREDGDHGGCAAWLDGHDDRSVVYMNLGSLEMVSSEQLDELLHGLVAAGYAFLCVLRPDMVHHMTSWHEIQAAAAAVAGAGDRALVVEWAVHRDLHYVLGHRAVGCFLTHAGWNSVLEAAVEGVPVVCWPFFADQQTVSRFVGAVWKTGLDMKDVCDRAVVARMVREAMEAPGMRAAAQAMARQLRLDVAQGGSSASRLERLVAFITELSAVQTPPEDVDSSSLAA
;
A
#
# COMPACT_ATOMS: atom_id res chain seq x y z
N MET A 1 14.07 -1.64 -42.67
CA MET A 1 14.65 -2.97 -42.93
C MET A 1 14.58 -3.80 -41.67
N ARG A 2 14.38 -5.12 -41.84
CA ARG A 2 14.06 -6.15 -40.84
C ARG A 2 15.16 -6.34 -39.75
N VAL A 3 14.74 -6.52 -38.49
CA VAL A 3 15.01 -7.61 -37.50
C VAL A 3 16.40 -8.30 -37.60
N PRO A 4 17.16 -8.55 -36.50
CA PRO A 4 16.72 -9.53 -35.48
C PRO A 4 17.05 -9.33 -33.99
N ALA A 5 16.25 -10.08 -33.23
CA ALA A 5 16.33 -10.38 -31.81
C ALA A 5 17.60 -11.15 -31.41
N LEU A 6 18.03 -11.00 -30.15
CA LEU A 6 18.59 -12.09 -29.34
C LEU A 6 18.59 -11.72 -27.85
N TRP A 7 18.07 -12.64 -27.03
CA TRP A 7 18.24 -12.70 -25.58
C TRP A 7 19.66 -13.19 -25.24
N LEU A 8 20.24 -12.74 -24.11
CA LEU A 8 21.03 -13.58 -23.19
C LEU A 8 21.37 -12.85 -21.88
N ALA A 9 21.17 -13.59 -20.79
CA ALA A 9 21.42 -13.25 -19.39
C ALA A 9 22.92 -13.14 -19.05
N VAL A 10 23.27 -12.33 -18.03
CA VAL A 10 24.53 -12.50 -17.27
C VAL A 10 24.36 -11.99 -15.82
N PHE A 11 24.43 -12.91 -14.86
CA PHE A 11 24.88 -12.68 -13.47
C PHE A 11 26.42 -12.58 -13.45
N PRO A 12 27.04 -11.86 -12.49
CA PRO A 12 28.42 -12.16 -12.10
C PRO A 12 28.45 -12.91 -10.76
N THR A 13 28.90 -14.17 -10.80
CA THR A 13 29.54 -14.83 -9.67
C THR A 13 30.95 -15.22 -10.10
N SER A 14 31.99 -14.70 -9.43
CA SER A 14 33.09 -15.52 -8.92
C SER A 14 34.09 -14.67 -8.13
N THR A 15 34.41 -15.14 -6.93
CA THR A 15 35.80 -15.23 -6.47
C THR A 15 35.94 -16.59 -5.77
N ARG A 16 36.68 -17.50 -6.41
CA ARG A 16 37.32 -18.65 -5.78
C ARG A 16 38.81 -18.35 -5.79
N ASP A 17 39.44 -18.43 -4.63
CA ASP A 17 40.67 -19.21 -4.42
C ASP A 17 41.22 -18.95 -3.00
N ALA A 18 41.12 -19.97 -2.15
CA ALA A 18 42.11 -20.32 -1.13
C ALA A 18 41.67 -21.62 -0.44
N ALA A 19 42.23 -22.74 -0.87
CA ALA A 19 42.32 -23.95 -0.07
C ALA A 19 43.78 -24.13 0.36
N LEU A 20 44.06 -24.45 1.63
CA LEU A 20 44.99 -25.50 2.05
C LEU A 20 45.07 -25.58 3.59
N LEU A 21 44.86 -26.82 4.08
CA LEU A 21 45.46 -27.52 5.22
C LEU A 21 44.94 -27.35 6.67
N CYS A 22 44.34 -28.44 7.17
CA CYS A 22 44.88 -29.36 8.20
C CYS A 22 43.86 -29.85 9.25
N THR A 23 43.54 -31.15 9.11
CA THR A 23 43.58 -32.23 10.13
C THR A 23 42.50 -32.38 11.22
N THR A 24 41.75 -33.49 11.05
CA THR A 24 41.47 -34.59 12.01
C THR A 24 40.56 -34.38 13.23
N ALA A 25 39.42 -35.11 13.25
CA ALA A 25 39.03 -36.16 14.24
C ALA A 25 37.52 -36.47 14.10
N ARG A 26 37.10 -37.63 13.56
CA ARG A 26 36.75 -38.89 14.25
C ARG A 26 35.80 -38.75 15.47
N ARG A 27 34.52 -39.14 15.30
CA ARG A 27 33.81 -40.27 15.97
C ARG A 27 32.29 -40.01 16.12
N SER A 28 31.49 -40.85 15.47
CA SER A 28 30.23 -41.40 16.01
C SER A 28 30.57 -42.66 16.85
N PRO A 29 29.63 -43.50 17.37
CA PRO A 29 28.16 -43.37 17.50
C PRO A 29 27.61 -43.91 18.86
N GLY A 30 26.28 -43.91 19.03
CA GLY A 30 25.54 -44.86 19.89
C GLY A 30 24.33 -44.22 20.56
N SER A 31 23.16 -44.83 20.72
CA SER A 31 22.61 -46.13 20.29
C SER A 31 21.21 -46.26 20.94
N SER A 32 20.25 -46.84 20.21
CA SER A 32 19.09 -47.63 20.72
C SER A 32 17.98 -46.89 21.50
N CYS A 33 16.69 -47.26 21.48
CA CYS A 33 16.07 -48.55 21.19
C CYS A 33 14.52 -48.41 21.05
N ALA A 34 13.90 -49.30 20.24
CA ALA A 34 12.59 -49.97 20.36
C ALA A 34 11.30 -49.15 20.68
N ALA A 35 10.31 -49.06 19.79
CA ALA A 35 9.33 -50.09 19.36
C ALA A 35 8.15 -50.28 20.34
N GLY A 36 6.92 -50.08 19.82
CA GLY A 36 5.66 -50.38 20.51
C GLY A 36 4.49 -50.38 19.52
N VAL A 37 4.02 -51.57 19.19
CA VAL A 37 2.97 -51.91 18.23
C VAL A 37 1.59 -51.81 18.89
N GLY A 38 0.54 -51.43 18.13
CA GLY A 38 -0.85 -51.53 18.59
C GLY A 38 -1.86 -51.17 17.52
N ALA A 39 -2.21 -52.14 16.66
CA ALA A 39 -3.37 -52.10 15.78
C ALA A 39 -4.49 -52.98 16.35
N CYS A 40 -5.75 -52.54 16.22
CA CYS A 40 -6.97 -53.36 16.04
C CYS A 40 -8.18 -52.40 15.96
N SER A 41 -8.83 -52.31 14.79
CA SER A 41 -10.12 -52.96 14.43
C SER A 41 -11.31 -52.07 14.82
N GLY A 42 -12.39 -51.90 14.07
CA GLY A 42 -12.94 -52.54 12.89
C GLY A 42 -14.47 -52.38 12.99
N GLY A 43 -15.15 -51.92 11.95
CA GLY A 43 -16.61 -51.80 11.96
C GLY A 43 -17.19 -51.22 10.67
N ARG A 44 -17.58 -52.13 9.75
CA ARG A 44 -18.45 -51.86 8.60
C ARG A 44 -19.92 -52.11 9.00
N PHE A 45 -20.88 -51.36 8.42
CA PHE A 45 -22.10 -51.84 7.70
C PHE A 45 -22.99 -50.61 7.38
N VAL A 46 -23.11 -50.09 6.13
CA VAL A 46 -24.08 -50.31 5.00
C VAL A 46 -25.60 -50.06 5.29
N PRO A 47 -26.49 -49.81 4.30
CA PRO A 47 -27.23 -48.55 4.11
C PRO A 47 -28.78 -48.73 4.03
N GLY A 48 -29.55 -47.67 3.77
CA GLY A 48 -30.97 -47.74 3.37
C GLY A 48 -31.58 -46.35 3.18
N GLU A 49 -31.87 -45.95 1.93
CA GLU A 49 -33.20 -45.94 1.28
C GLU A 49 -34.06 -44.72 1.68
N ARG A 50 -34.22 -43.73 0.78
CA ARG A 50 -35.32 -43.55 -0.21
C ARG A 50 -36.70 -43.36 0.43
N GLU A 51 -37.31 -42.18 0.26
CA GLU A 51 -38.41 -41.95 -0.70
C GLU A 51 -39.09 -40.56 -0.55
N ASN A 52 -39.38 -39.99 -1.73
CA ASN A 52 -40.58 -39.24 -2.16
C ASN A 52 -41.10 -38.01 -1.38
N ALA A 53 -41.79 -37.02 -1.97
CA ALA A 53 -42.04 -36.51 -3.32
C ALA A 53 -43.11 -35.39 -3.19
N ARG A 54 -43.23 -34.53 -4.23
CA ARG A 54 -44.40 -33.68 -4.61
C ARG A 54 -44.68 -32.41 -3.77
N SER A 55 -45.07 -31.25 -4.30
CA SER A 55 -45.77 -30.81 -5.55
C SER A 55 -45.33 -29.36 -5.90
N ARG A 56 -45.06 -28.90 -7.14
CA ARG A 56 -45.86 -28.63 -8.37
C ARG A 56 -46.87 -27.46 -8.32
N ARG A 57 -46.64 -26.50 -9.28
CA ARG A 57 -47.60 -25.67 -10.08
C ARG A 57 -48.22 -24.43 -9.39
N GLU A 58 -48.57 -23.31 -10.03
CA GLU A 58 -48.77 -22.82 -11.43
C GLU A 58 -48.80 -21.26 -11.34
N ALA A 59 -48.14 -20.47 -12.20
CA ALA A 59 -48.55 -19.91 -13.50
C ALA A 59 -49.57 -18.73 -13.50
N HIS A 60 -49.26 -17.71 -14.32
CA HIS A 60 -50.12 -16.88 -15.21
C HIS A 60 -50.25 -15.33 -15.04
N ARG A 61 -49.67 -14.63 -16.03
CA ARG A 61 -50.12 -13.47 -16.87
C ARG A 61 -50.79 -12.21 -16.26
N LEU A 62 -50.32 -11.01 -16.67
CA LEU A 62 -50.94 -10.17 -17.74
C LEU A 62 -50.15 -8.88 -18.05
N GLN A 63 -50.09 -8.55 -19.35
CA GLN A 63 -49.70 -7.27 -19.97
C GLN A 63 -50.94 -6.36 -20.19
N VAL A 64 -50.69 -5.15 -20.74
CA VAL A 64 -51.57 -4.15 -21.39
C VAL A 64 -51.84 -2.93 -20.48
N ALA A 65 -51.28 -1.72 -20.67
CA ALA A 65 -51.12 -0.77 -21.80
C ALA A 65 -52.27 0.26 -21.95
N THR A 66 -51.91 1.54 -21.87
CA THR A 66 -52.55 2.72 -22.54
C THR A 66 -51.50 3.87 -22.50
N LYS A 67 -50.89 4.36 -23.59
CA LYS A 67 -51.40 5.33 -24.62
C LYS A 67 -52.05 6.57 -23.94
N ARG A 68 -51.80 7.84 -24.31
CA ARG A 68 -51.45 8.47 -25.59
C ARG A 68 -51.33 10.00 -25.41
N ASN A 69 -50.61 10.67 -26.33
CA ASN A 69 -50.82 12.02 -26.92
C ASN A 69 -49.65 13.04 -26.80
N GLY A 70 -48.98 13.30 -27.93
CA GLY A 70 -48.34 14.60 -28.26
C GLY A 70 -49.37 15.57 -28.88
N PRO A 71 -49.05 16.51 -29.81
CA PRO A 71 -47.74 16.94 -30.37
C PRO A 71 -47.59 18.50 -30.55
N GLY A 72 -46.51 18.97 -31.18
CA GLY A 72 -46.40 20.31 -31.83
C GLY A 72 -44.96 20.88 -31.86
N HIS A 73 -44.18 20.72 -32.95
CA HIS A 73 -43.94 21.64 -34.09
C HIS A 73 -43.27 23.00 -33.75
N GLU A 74 -42.00 23.22 -34.17
CA GLU A 74 -41.60 24.18 -35.22
C GLU A 74 -40.08 24.45 -35.31
N ASN A 75 -39.61 24.60 -36.56
CA ASN A 75 -38.28 24.98 -37.03
C ASN A 75 -37.95 26.45 -36.75
N ARG A 76 -36.65 26.78 -36.63
CA ARG A 76 -36.04 27.95 -37.32
C ARG A 76 -34.51 27.86 -37.38
N GLU A 77 -34.01 27.90 -38.61
CA GLU A 77 -32.62 28.15 -38.99
C GLU A 77 -32.22 29.62 -38.75
N ALA A 78 -30.92 29.86 -38.52
CA ALA A 78 -30.25 31.09 -38.96
C ALA A 78 -28.74 30.81 -39.17
N THR A 79 -28.33 30.84 -40.44
CA THR A 79 -26.95 30.97 -40.93
C THR A 79 -26.56 32.46 -41.02
N ILE A 80 -25.26 32.74 -41.27
CA ILE A 80 -24.58 33.98 -41.76
C ILE A 80 -23.57 34.47 -40.70
N SER A 81 -22.29 34.79 -40.98
CA SER A 81 -21.39 34.66 -42.13
C SER A 81 -19.97 35.00 -41.64
N LYS A 82 -18.95 34.37 -42.22
CA LYS A 82 -17.54 34.78 -42.11
C LYS A 82 -17.25 35.92 -43.09
N THR A 83 -16.47 36.92 -42.68
CA THR A 83 -15.52 37.60 -43.58
C THR A 83 -14.38 38.25 -42.77
N ALA A 84 -13.19 38.12 -43.33
CA ALA A 84 -11.88 38.46 -42.76
C ALA A 84 -11.42 39.87 -43.14
N THR A 85 -10.40 40.40 -42.44
CA THR A 85 -9.29 41.16 -43.05
C THR A 85 -8.06 41.20 -42.13
N LEU A 86 -6.89 41.02 -42.74
CA LEU A 86 -5.51 41.13 -42.21
C LEU A 86 -4.88 42.47 -42.65
N GLN A 87 -3.73 42.81 -42.02
CA GLN A 87 -2.73 43.87 -42.33
C GLN A 87 -2.99 45.26 -41.69
N GLU A 88 -2.03 46.03 -41.14
CA GLU A 88 -0.57 45.92 -40.94
C GLU A 88 -0.10 47.05 -39.97
N LEU A 89 0.94 46.77 -39.18
CA LEU A 89 2.05 47.62 -38.65
C LEU A 89 1.89 49.15 -38.45
N ALA A 90 2.09 49.62 -37.20
CA ALA A 90 3.19 50.54 -36.79
C ALA A 90 2.98 51.13 -35.36
N GLY A 91 4.03 51.12 -34.52
CA GLY A 91 4.18 52.06 -33.39
C GLY A 91 4.41 51.46 -31.98
N LEU A 92 5.68 51.36 -31.55
CA LEU A 92 6.09 51.37 -30.13
C LEU A 92 6.23 52.83 -29.65
N PRO A 93 6.30 53.15 -28.33
CA PRO A 93 5.68 52.48 -27.17
C PRO A 93 4.89 53.48 -26.29
N ALA A 94 3.86 53.03 -25.57
CA ALA A 94 3.30 53.76 -24.44
C ALA A 94 3.69 53.04 -23.15
N ARG A 95 4.54 53.69 -22.34
CA ARG A 95 4.86 53.28 -20.96
C ARG A 95 3.58 53.21 -20.14
N GLY A 96 3.10 52.01 -19.88
CA GLY A 96 2.05 51.73 -18.90
C GLY A 96 2.64 50.92 -17.75
N ARG A 97 2.62 51.48 -16.55
CA ARG A 97 3.05 50.89 -15.27
C ARG A 97 2.70 49.40 -15.19
N GLU A 98 3.72 48.55 -15.18
CA GLU A 98 3.62 47.23 -14.55
C GLU A 98 3.46 47.46 -13.05
N GLY A 99 2.22 47.35 -12.57
CA GLY A 99 1.99 46.99 -11.17
C GLY A 99 2.50 45.58 -11.01
N GLY A 100 3.61 45.41 -10.30
CA GLY A 100 4.15 44.11 -9.94
C GLY A 100 3.05 43.29 -9.29
N ARG A 101 2.62 42.22 -9.97
CA ARG A 101 2.07 41.08 -9.24
C ARG A 101 3.26 40.50 -8.49
N GLU A 102 3.34 40.78 -7.19
CA GLU A 102 4.12 39.97 -6.26
C GLU A 102 3.90 38.50 -6.64
N MET A 103 4.96 37.82 -7.06
CA MET A 103 4.92 36.37 -7.14
C MET A 103 4.82 35.88 -5.70
N ALA A 104 3.60 35.59 -5.23
CA ALA A 104 3.39 34.91 -3.97
C ALA A 104 4.37 33.73 -3.89
N ALA A 105 5.19 33.69 -2.83
CA ALA A 105 6.22 32.67 -2.67
C ALA A 105 5.59 31.28 -2.85
N GLN A 106 6.03 30.59 -3.91
CA GLN A 106 5.37 29.37 -4.33
C GLN A 106 5.72 28.24 -3.36
N ALA A 107 4.70 27.66 -2.72
CA ALA A 107 4.89 26.59 -1.76
C ALA A 107 5.61 25.39 -2.40
N HIS A 108 6.71 24.97 -1.80
CA HIS A 108 7.52 23.84 -2.23
C HIS A 108 7.64 22.82 -1.10
N VAL A 109 7.18 21.61 -1.36
CA VAL A 109 7.12 20.49 -0.41
C VAL A 109 8.19 19.47 -0.74
N LEU A 110 9.03 19.13 0.23
CA LEU A 110 9.93 17.98 0.15
C LEU A 110 9.27 16.76 0.79
N LEU A 111 9.18 15.65 0.05
CA LEU A 111 8.63 14.39 0.50
C LEU A 111 9.77 13.41 0.85
N PHE A 112 9.78 12.92 2.08
CA PHE A 112 10.79 11.98 2.59
C PHE A 112 10.11 10.64 2.93
N PRO A 113 10.09 9.64 2.04
CA PRO A 113 9.55 8.31 2.34
C PRO A 113 10.55 7.44 3.12
N TRP A 114 10.04 6.51 3.93
CA TRP A 114 10.82 5.34 4.33
C TRP A 114 11.15 4.51 3.07
N PRO A 115 12.39 4.01 2.87
CA PRO A 115 12.86 3.55 1.57
C PRO A 115 12.39 2.12 1.21
N LEU A 116 11.16 1.77 1.59
CA LEU A 116 10.48 0.53 1.26
C LEU A 116 9.25 0.80 0.39
N GLN A 117 8.92 -0.14 -0.51
CA GLN A 117 7.85 0.05 -1.50
C GLN A 117 6.49 0.34 -0.87
N GLY A 118 6.17 -0.31 0.26
CA GLY A 118 4.94 -0.04 1.02
C GLY A 118 4.80 1.40 1.52
N HIS A 119 5.89 2.18 1.53
CA HIS A 119 5.93 3.58 1.96
C HIS A 119 6.12 4.54 0.78
N ILE A 120 6.99 4.18 -0.16
CA ILE A 120 7.26 4.97 -1.37
C ILE A 120 5.98 5.13 -2.20
N ASN A 121 5.23 4.05 -2.45
CA ASN A 121 4.04 4.08 -3.32
C ASN A 121 2.94 5.03 -2.81
N PRO A 122 2.44 4.91 -1.56
CA PRO A 122 1.44 5.85 -1.05
C PRO A 122 1.95 7.30 -1.00
N MET A 123 3.25 7.52 -0.77
CA MET A 123 3.81 8.87 -0.81
C MET A 123 3.93 9.42 -2.24
N LEU A 124 4.17 8.58 -3.25
CA LEU A 124 4.08 8.96 -4.67
C LEU A 124 2.64 9.34 -5.05
N HIS A 125 1.64 8.62 -4.55
CA HIS A 125 0.24 9.02 -4.73
C HIS A 125 -0.07 10.36 -4.06
N LEU A 126 0.49 10.62 -2.86
CA LEU A 126 0.40 11.94 -2.21
C LEU A 126 1.07 13.03 -3.06
N ALA A 127 2.29 12.79 -3.53
CA ALA A 127 3.03 13.70 -4.40
C ALA A 127 2.19 14.10 -5.62
N SER A 128 1.60 13.10 -6.27
CA SER A 128 0.76 13.32 -7.42
C SER A 128 -0.51 14.10 -7.06
N ALA A 129 -1.15 13.80 -5.93
CA ALA A 129 -2.34 14.50 -5.47
C ALA A 129 -2.06 15.98 -5.14
N LEU A 130 -0.87 16.29 -4.59
CA LEU A 130 -0.41 17.66 -4.35
C LEU A 130 -0.13 18.42 -5.65
N LEU A 131 0.48 17.75 -6.64
CA LEU A 131 0.73 18.35 -7.95
C LEU A 131 -0.56 18.63 -8.73
N ASP A 132 -1.54 17.72 -8.64
CA ASP A 132 -2.86 17.81 -9.27
C ASP A 132 -3.70 18.95 -8.68
N ALA A 133 -3.56 19.25 -7.38
CA ALA A 133 -4.25 20.37 -6.73
C ALA A 133 -3.80 21.74 -7.27
N GLY A 134 -2.63 21.81 -7.89
CA GLY A 134 -2.06 23.04 -8.46
C GLY A 134 -1.34 23.90 -7.42
N GLY A 135 -0.52 24.83 -7.90
CA GLY A 135 0.18 25.82 -7.06
C GLY A 135 1.42 25.30 -6.31
N LEU A 136 1.55 23.99 -6.08
CA LEU A 136 2.65 23.40 -5.32
C LEU A 136 3.81 22.89 -6.21
N HIS A 137 5.04 23.09 -5.74
CA HIS A 137 6.22 22.34 -6.16
C HIS A 137 6.46 21.16 -5.24
N VAL A 138 6.95 20.06 -5.80
CA VAL A 138 7.25 18.85 -5.04
C VAL A 138 8.67 18.39 -5.34
N SER A 139 9.48 18.20 -4.31
CA SER A 139 10.71 17.42 -4.37
C SER A 139 10.48 16.07 -3.72
N PHE A 140 10.62 14.99 -4.48
CA PHE A 140 10.49 13.63 -3.96
C PHE A 140 11.87 13.03 -3.71
N LEU A 141 12.15 12.67 -2.46
CA LEU A 141 13.42 12.11 -2.07
C LEU A 141 13.43 10.58 -2.20
N HIS A 142 14.46 10.05 -2.85
CA HIS A 142 14.77 8.62 -2.84
C HIS A 142 16.11 8.37 -2.14
N THR A 143 16.33 7.14 -1.67
CA THR A 143 17.72 6.71 -1.43
C THR A 143 18.41 6.52 -2.76
N GLU A 144 19.73 6.70 -2.82
CA GLU A 144 20.49 6.44 -4.04
C GLU A 144 20.25 5.04 -4.60
N HIS A 145 20.21 4.03 -3.71
CA HIS A 145 19.88 2.65 -4.06
C HIS A 145 18.52 2.56 -4.80
N ASN A 146 17.47 3.16 -4.24
CA ASN A 146 16.13 3.10 -4.83
C ASN A 146 16.03 3.92 -6.12
N LEU A 147 16.71 5.06 -6.23
CA LEU A 147 16.70 5.86 -7.45
C LEU A 147 17.40 5.14 -8.60
N ARG A 148 18.53 4.47 -8.35
CA ARG A 148 19.21 3.63 -9.35
C ARG A 148 18.31 2.49 -9.82
N ARG A 149 17.65 1.79 -8.89
CA ARG A 149 16.68 0.74 -9.23
C ARG A 149 15.49 1.28 -10.03
N LEU A 150 14.98 2.45 -9.69
CA LEU A 150 13.90 3.10 -10.46
C LEU A 150 14.36 3.37 -11.90
N ALA A 151 15.54 3.98 -12.07
CA ALA A 151 16.09 4.32 -13.38
C ALA A 151 16.37 3.10 -14.28
N LEU A 152 16.79 1.98 -13.67
CA LEU A 152 17.00 0.72 -14.39
C LEU A 152 15.69 0.09 -14.87
N ALA A 153 14.60 0.36 -14.17
CA ALA A 153 13.37 -0.38 -14.34
C ALA A 153 12.28 0.41 -15.09
N ARG A 154 12.32 1.75 -15.05
CA ARG A 154 11.46 2.63 -15.85
C ARG A 154 12.04 4.05 -15.98
N ALA A 155 11.52 4.82 -16.93
CA ALA A 155 11.75 6.25 -16.93
C ALA A 155 11.14 6.88 -15.65
N PRO A 156 11.88 7.75 -14.95
CA PRO A 156 11.36 8.43 -13.78
C PRO A 156 10.14 9.30 -14.16
N PRO A 157 9.18 9.49 -13.24
CA PRO A 157 8.05 10.37 -13.49
C PRO A 157 8.54 11.78 -13.79
N HIS A 158 8.05 12.36 -14.88
CA HIS A 158 8.40 13.71 -15.31
C HIS A 158 7.20 14.65 -15.17
N HIS A 159 7.38 15.72 -14.40
CA HIS A 159 6.41 16.80 -14.29
C HIS A 159 7.15 18.13 -14.06
N PRO A 160 6.75 19.26 -14.68
CA PRO A 160 7.50 20.52 -14.59
C PRO A 160 7.71 21.05 -13.16
N ARG A 161 6.83 20.66 -12.23
CA ARG A 161 6.91 21.03 -10.80
C ARG A 161 7.38 19.88 -9.89
N LEU A 162 7.85 18.77 -10.45
CA LEU A 162 8.39 17.63 -9.71
C LEU A 162 9.90 17.55 -9.88
N ARG A 163 10.63 17.53 -8.77
CA ARG A 163 12.07 17.23 -8.73
C ARG A 163 12.28 15.90 -8.02
N LEU A 164 13.12 15.04 -8.58
CA LEU A 164 13.58 13.84 -7.88
C LEU A 164 14.95 14.13 -7.28
N LEU A 165 15.08 13.87 -5.99
CA LEU A 165 16.32 14.04 -5.24
C LEU A 165 16.80 12.67 -4.72
N SER A 166 18.08 12.57 -4.41
CA SER A 166 18.64 11.39 -3.76
C SER A 166 19.55 11.71 -2.59
N PHE A 167 19.62 10.78 -1.64
CA PHE A 167 20.57 10.80 -0.53
C PHE A 167 21.06 9.37 -0.20
N PRO A 168 22.23 9.23 0.43
CA PRO A 168 22.72 7.92 0.87
C PRO A 168 21.92 7.40 2.06
N ASP A 169 21.53 6.13 2.03
CA ASP A 169 20.90 5.43 3.17
C ASP A 169 21.91 4.94 4.21
N GLY A 170 23.20 5.18 3.97
CA GLY A 170 24.31 4.81 4.86
C GLY A 170 24.74 3.35 4.77
N LEU A 171 24.14 2.56 3.89
CA LEU A 171 24.44 1.14 3.73
C LEU A 171 25.24 0.87 2.44
N PRO A 172 26.15 -0.12 2.41
CA PRO A 172 26.91 -0.52 1.21
C PRO A 172 26.00 -0.89 0.02
N ASP A 173 26.46 -0.73 -1.21
CA ASP A 173 25.62 -0.98 -2.40
C ASP A 173 25.13 -2.43 -2.53
N ASP A 174 25.87 -3.40 -2.01
CA ASP A 174 25.59 -4.84 -2.05
C ASP A 174 24.66 -5.34 -0.95
N HIS A 175 24.32 -4.51 0.05
CA HIS A 175 23.37 -4.90 1.08
C HIS A 175 21.94 -5.10 0.50
N PRO A 176 21.24 -6.21 0.80
CA PRO A 176 20.06 -6.65 0.04
C PRO A 176 18.76 -5.86 0.26
N ARG A 177 18.72 -4.92 1.23
CA ARG A 177 17.51 -4.17 1.66
C ARG A 177 16.27 -5.08 1.78
N SER A 178 16.44 -6.23 2.43
CA SER A 178 15.40 -7.25 2.61
C SER A 178 14.74 -7.16 4.00
N ALA A 179 13.71 -7.97 4.23
CA ALA A 179 13.02 -8.04 5.51
C ALA A 179 13.95 -8.38 6.69
N GLY A 180 14.96 -9.23 6.47
CA GLY A 180 15.95 -9.57 7.50
C GLY A 180 16.87 -8.42 7.89
N GLY A 181 17.08 -7.45 7.00
CA GLY A 181 17.94 -6.27 7.24
C GLY A 181 17.18 -5.03 7.70
N LEU A 182 15.89 -5.11 8.02
CA LEU A 182 15.07 -3.93 8.32
C LEU A 182 15.61 -3.08 9.47
N MET A 183 16.13 -3.73 10.52
CA MET A 183 16.71 -3.02 11.65
C MET A 183 18.03 -2.34 11.30
N GLU A 184 18.84 -2.93 10.43
CA GLU A 184 20.08 -2.32 9.92
C GLU A 184 19.78 -1.09 9.06
N ILE A 185 18.76 -1.18 8.19
CA ILE A 185 18.28 -0.02 7.41
C ILE A 185 17.78 1.06 8.35
N PHE A 186 16.99 0.70 9.37
CA PHE A 186 16.43 1.65 10.34
C PHE A 186 17.54 2.39 11.10
N GLU A 187 18.50 1.64 11.62
CA GLU A 187 19.61 2.19 12.38
C GLU A 187 20.56 3.04 11.52
N SER A 188 20.88 2.58 10.31
CA SER A 188 21.72 3.33 9.37
C SER A 188 21.07 4.65 8.94
N MET A 189 19.77 4.61 8.63
CA MET A 189 19.02 5.81 8.27
C MET A 189 18.89 6.78 9.46
N ARG A 190 18.68 6.27 10.68
CA ARG A 190 18.64 7.08 11.90
C ARG A 190 19.98 7.76 12.20
N THR A 191 21.10 7.17 11.80
CA THR A 191 22.44 7.68 12.07
C THR A 191 23.03 8.44 10.87
N ALA A 192 23.59 7.72 9.89
CA ALA A 192 24.20 8.29 8.69
C ALA A 192 23.17 9.07 7.84
N GLY A 193 21.94 8.53 7.72
CA GLY A 193 20.86 9.18 6.98
C GLY A 193 20.46 10.54 7.55
N THR A 194 20.47 10.72 8.88
CA THR A 194 20.18 12.01 9.52
C THR A 194 21.17 13.10 9.11
N ALA A 195 22.47 12.79 9.11
CA ALA A 195 23.50 13.76 8.73
C ALA A 195 23.39 14.14 7.24
N ALA A 196 23.18 13.14 6.38
CA ALA A 196 23.00 13.34 4.94
C ALA A 196 21.74 14.16 4.64
N PHE A 197 20.62 13.87 5.31
CA PHE A 197 19.37 14.60 5.14
C PHE A 197 19.50 16.06 5.57
N ARG A 198 20.13 16.35 6.73
CA ARG A 198 20.39 17.73 7.16
C ARG A 198 21.23 18.51 6.14
N ALA A 199 22.26 17.87 5.57
CA ALA A 199 23.08 18.50 4.54
C ALA A 199 22.26 18.79 3.26
N LEU A 200 21.45 17.83 2.81
CA LEU A 200 20.57 17.99 1.66
C LEU A 200 19.53 19.10 1.87
N LEU A 201 18.86 19.12 3.02
CA LEU A 201 17.85 20.14 3.32
C LEU A 201 18.48 21.54 3.35
N ARG A 202 19.71 21.70 3.90
CA ARG A 202 20.42 22.99 3.85
C ARG A 202 20.70 23.43 2.41
N ALA A 203 21.11 22.50 1.56
CA ALA A 203 21.36 22.80 0.15
C ALA A 203 20.07 23.20 -0.59
N GLU A 204 18.95 22.53 -0.31
CA GLU A 204 17.65 22.86 -0.92
C GLU A 204 17.03 24.15 -0.38
N LEU A 205 17.39 24.58 0.83
CA LEU A 205 17.03 25.90 1.36
C LEU A 205 17.88 27.03 0.77
N ALA A 206 19.15 26.77 0.46
CA ALA A 206 20.06 27.74 -0.15
C ALA A 206 20.04 27.72 -1.70
N GLY A 207 19.30 26.77 -2.29
CA GLY A 207 19.25 26.52 -3.73
C GLY A 207 18.40 27.52 -4.52
N PRO A 208 18.28 27.33 -5.84
CA PRO A 208 17.45 28.17 -6.69
C PRO A 208 15.96 28.04 -6.33
N ALA A 209 15.22 29.15 -6.47
CA ALA A 209 13.80 29.20 -6.14
C ALA A 209 12.93 28.26 -7.01
N PRO A 210 11.82 27.72 -6.46
CA PRO A 210 11.35 27.93 -5.10
C PRO A 210 12.15 27.09 -4.09
N ALA A 211 12.61 27.72 -3.00
CA ALA A 211 13.24 27.03 -1.89
C ALA A 211 12.23 26.12 -1.17
N VAL A 212 12.69 25.06 -0.52
CA VAL A 212 11.80 24.16 0.24
C VAL A 212 11.17 24.92 1.41
N THR A 213 9.85 24.89 1.50
CA THR A 213 9.06 25.60 2.54
C THR A 213 8.38 24.65 3.53
N CYS A 214 8.31 23.35 3.20
CA CYS A 214 7.63 22.36 4.01
C CYS A 214 8.24 20.98 3.76
N VAL A 215 8.35 20.17 4.81
CA VAL A 215 8.72 18.76 4.70
C VAL A 215 7.51 17.90 5.06
N VAL A 216 7.22 16.88 4.26
CA VAL A 216 6.35 15.78 4.67
C VAL A 216 7.22 14.54 4.75
N ALA A 217 7.46 14.08 5.97
CA ALA A 217 8.27 12.90 6.23
C ALA A 217 7.42 11.70 6.60
N ASP A 218 7.89 10.52 6.24
CA ASP A 218 7.34 9.28 6.75
C ASP A 218 7.49 9.25 8.27
N GLY A 219 6.38 9.06 8.98
CA GLY A 219 6.40 9.08 10.44
C GLY A 219 7.22 7.93 11.06
N VAL A 220 7.63 6.92 10.29
CA VAL A 220 8.56 5.87 10.79
C VAL A 220 9.95 6.47 11.00
N MET A 221 10.26 7.59 10.34
CA MET A 221 11.53 8.30 10.43
C MET A 221 11.38 9.65 11.15
N PRO A 222 11.11 9.64 12.46
CA PRO A 222 10.88 10.88 13.22
C PRO A 222 12.09 11.82 13.21
N PHE A 223 13.31 11.31 12.94
CA PHE A 223 14.49 12.16 12.79
C PHE A 223 14.33 13.20 11.67
N ALA A 224 13.63 12.86 10.57
CA ALA A 224 13.47 13.76 9.43
C ALA A 224 12.52 14.91 9.79
N ILE A 225 11.52 14.63 10.63
CA ILE A 225 10.61 15.63 11.21
C ILE A 225 11.41 16.58 12.11
N SER A 226 12.16 16.05 13.08
CA SER A 226 12.94 16.87 14.02
C SER A 226 13.99 17.71 13.30
N ALA A 227 14.72 17.12 12.35
CA ALA A 227 15.76 17.82 11.60
C ALA A 227 15.21 18.99 10.77
N ALA A 228 14.01 18.85 10.20
CA ALA A 228 13.35 19.92 9.47
C ALA A 228 12.91 21.06 10.41
N GLU A 229 12.24 20.73 11.52
CA GLU A 229 11.78 21.72 12.50
C GLU A 229 12.95 22.49 13.15
N GLU A 230 14.06 21.80 13.48
CA GLU A 230 15.30 22.43 13.98
C GLU A 230 15.91 23.43 13.01
N MET A 231 15.69 23.23 11.71
CA MET A 231 16.15 24.11 10.62
C MET A 231 15.11 25.17 10.24
N GLY A 232 14.03 25.31 11.02
CA GLY A 232 12.98 26.29 10.79
C GLY A 232 12.00 25.93 9.67
N VAL A 233 12.03 24.70 9.15
CA VAL A 233 11.13 24.21 8.11
C VAL A 233 10.01 23.40 8.75
N PRO A 234 8.72 23.79 8.62
CA PRO A 234 7.62 23.05 9.21
C PRO A 234 7.55 21.65 8.61
N ALA A 235 7.33 20.67 9.50
CA ALA A 235 7.29 19.27 9.12
C ALA A 235 5.92 18.64 9.43
N LEU A 236 5.43 17.83 8.49
CA LEU A 236 4.23 17.01 8.64
C LEU A 236 4.63 15.54 8.63
N ALA A 237 3.92 14.71 9.39
CA ALA A 237 4.10 13.27 9.37
C ALA A 237 3.10 12.62 8.40
N PHE A 238 3.57 11.79 7.48
CA PHE A 238 2.73 10.91 6.67
C PHE A 238 2.84 9.48 7.20
N ARG A 239 1.72 8.81 7.45
CA ARG A 239 1.70 7.39 7.82
C ARG A 239 1.00 6.57 6.76
N THR A 240 1.62 5.45 6.47
CA THR A 240 1.27 4.51 5.41
C THR A 240 0.64 3.22 5.95
N GLU A 241 0.39 3.17 7.25
CA GLU A 241 -0.40 2.15 7.95
C GLU A 241 -1.86 2.59 8.12
N SER A 242 -2.70 1.65 8.56
CA SER A 242 -4.11 1.94 8.90
C SER A 242 -4.24 2.86 10.11
N ALA A 243 -5.31 3.65 10.22
CA ALA A 243 -5.56 4.45 11.42
C ALA A 243 -5.78 3.55 12.65
N CYS A 244 -6.38 2.38 12.47
CA CYS A 244 -6.53 1.39 13.53
C CYS A 244 -5.19 0.80 13.99
N GLY A 245 -4.27 0.51 13.06
CA GLY A 245 -2.90 0.10 13.36
C GLY A 245 -2.11 1.18 14.08
N PHE A 246 -2.16 2.42 13.60
CA PHE A 246 -1.55 3.58 14.23
C PHE A 246 -2.05 3.77 15.68
N LEU A 247 -3.36 3.64 15.91
CA LEU A 247 -3.95 3.72 17.26
C LEU A 247 -3.51 2.54 18.14
N ALA A 248 -3.38 1.34 17.58
CA ALA A 248 -2.87 0.18 18.31
C ALA A 248 -1.43 0.40 18.78
N TYR A 249 -0.54 0.90 17.91
CA TYR A 249 0.84 1.24 18.29
C TYR A 249 0.92 2.36 19.33
N LEU A 250 0.13 3.43 19.20
CA LEU A 250 0.07 4.48 20.22
C LEU A 250 -0.32 3.95 21.61
N SER A 251 -0.94 2.78 21.66
CA SER A 251 -1.49 2.21 22.89
C SER A 251 -0.63 1.08 23.45
N VAL A 252 0.41 0.66 22.73
CA VAL A 252 1.39 -0.36 23.15
C VAL A 252 1.95 -0.08 24.55
N PRO A 253 2.43 1.13 24.91
CA PRO A 253 2.98 1.34 26.24
C PRO A 253 1.97 0.99 27.34
N ARG A 254 0.72 1.42 27.16
CA ARG A 254 -0.36 1.14 28.10
C ARG A 254 -0.78 -0.34 28.10
N LEU A 255 -0.78 -0.99 26.93
CA LEU A 255 -1.05 -2.42 26.81
C LEU A 255 -0.04 -3.23 27.63
N LEU A 256 1.25 -2.90 27.50
CA LEU A 256 2.32 -3.57 28.24
C LEU A 256 2.24 -3.33 29.75
N GLU A 257 1.92 -2.11 30.19
CA GLU A 257 1.66 -1.81 31.61
C GLU A 257 0.54 -2.67 32.22
N LEU A 258 -0.44 -3.05 31.41
CA LEU A 258 -1.58 -3.89 31.81
C LEU A 258 -1.31 -5.39 31.64
N GLY A 259 -0.12 -5.78 31.18
CA GLY A 259 0.22 -7.16 30.87
C GLY A 259 -0.47 -7.72 29.63
N GLU A 260 -0.95 -6.85 28.73
CA GLU A 260 -1.55 -7.20 27.45
C GLU A 260 -0.44 -7.30 26.39
N THR A 261 0.06 -8.51 26.15
CA THR A 261 1.14 -8.79 25.19
C THR A 261 0.63 -9.49 23.93
N PRO A 262 1.32 -9.36 22.78
CA PRO A 262 0.92 -10.01 21.53
C PRO A 262 1.19 -11.51 21.59
N VAL A 263 0.24 -12.27 22.12
CA VAL A 263 0.29 -13.74 22.20
C VAL A 263 -0.86 -14.38 21.41
N PRO A 264 -0.73 -15.65 20.93
CA PRO A 264 -1.80 -16.39 20.24
C PRO A 264 -3.06 -16.72 21.09
N SER A 265 -3.60 -15.77 21.84
CA SER A 265 -4.80 -15.90 22.67
C SER A 265 -6.01 -15.22 22.01
N ASP A 266 -7.19 -15.83 22.17
CA ASP A 266 -8.47 -15.25 21.74
C ASP A 266 -9.09 -14.33 22.82
N GLU A 267 -8.41 -14.14 23.96
CA GLU A 267 -8.80 -13.18 24.98
C GLU A 267 -8.82 -11.76 24.44
N GLN A 268 -9.92 -11.05 24.69
CA GLN A 268 -10.05 -9.63 24.36
C GLN A 268 -9.13 -8.81 25.25
N VAL A 269 -8.49 -7.81 24.65
CA VAL A 269 -7.72 -6.79 25.36
C VAL A 269 -8.66 -5.96 26.23
N ARG A 270 -8.27 -5.67 27.48
CA ARG A 270 -9.09 -4.91 28.44
C ARG A 270 -8.33 -3.72 29.02
N GLY A 271 -9.09 -2.71 29.46
CA GLY A 271 -8.59 -1.65 30.32
C GLY A 271 -7.71 -0.60 29.64
N VAL A 272 -7.78 -0.48 28.31
CA VAL A 272 -7.15 0.61 27.54
C VAL A 272 -8.21 1.64 27.16
N PRO A 273 -8.36 2.73 27.96
CA PRO A 273 -9.48 3.65 27.82
C PRO A 273 -9.59 4.21 26.41
N GLY A 274 -10.77 4.02 25.80
CA GLY A 274 -11.08 4.53 24.47
C GLY A 274 -10.72 3.57 23.32
N MET A 275 -10.19 2.39 23.63
CA MET A 275 -10.09 1.25 22.70
C MET A 275 -11.13 0.17 22.98
N GLU A 276 -11.75 0.14 24.16
CA GLU A 276 -12.79 -0.83 24.50
C GLU A 276 -13.99 -0.71 23.55
N GLY A 277 -14.39 -1.83 22.96
CA GLY A 277 -15.49 -1.90 21.99
C GLY A 277 -15.18 -1.34 20.59
N LEU A 278 -14.17 -0.48 20.45
CA LEU A 278 -13.83 0.15 19.17
C LEU A 278 -13.04 -0.76 18.25
N LEU A 279 -11.97 -1.35 18.77
CA LEU A 279 -11.04 -2.13 17.94
C LEU A 279 -11.31 -3.64 18.01
N VAL A 280 -12.13 -4.07 18.99
CA VAL A 280 -12.47 -5.48 19.25
C VAL A 280 -11.23 -6.41 19.13
N LEU A 281 -10.08 -5.90 19.59
CA LEU A 281 -8.80 -6.59 19.49
C LEU A 281 -8.69 -7.65 20.58
N ARG A 282 -8.18 -8.80 20.17
CA ARG A 282 -7.68 -9.83 21.06
C ARG A 282 -6.18 -9.67 21.18
N ARG A 283 -5.59 -10.34 22.16
CA ARG A 283 -4.12 -10.37 22.33
C ARG A 283 -3.39 -10.78 21.04
N ARG A 284 -3.95 -11.72 20.28
CA ARG A 284 -3.35 -12.14 18.99
C ARG A 284 -3.46 -11.13 17.86
N ASP A 285 -4.37 -10.16 17.99
CA ASP A 285 -4.63 -9.12 16.98
C ASP A 285 -3.71 -7.91 17.19
N LEU A 286 -2.94 -7.88 18.28
CA LEU A 286 -1.98 -6.82 18.60
C LEU A 286 -0.78 -6.84 17.64
N PRO A 287 -0.16 -5.67 17.37
CA PRO A 287 0.97 -5.60 16.46
C PRO A 287 2.14 -6.50 16.87
N ARG A 288 2.78 -7.13 15.87
CA ARG A 288 3.92 -8.04 16.06
C ARG A 288 5.19 -7.50 15.43
N VAL A 289 6.32 -7.93 15.96
CA VAL A 289 7.63 -7.60 15.40
C VAL A 289 7.93 -8.53 14.21
N VAL A 290 8.72 -8.04 13.24
CA VAL A 290 9.17 -8.84 12.09
C VAL A 290 10.01 -10.03 12.59
N PRO A 291 9.73 -11.27 12.15
CA PRO A 291 10.55 -12.42 12.48
C PRO A 291 12.02 -12.21 12.07
N GLY A 292 12.96 -12.45 12.99
CA GLY A 292 14.40 -12.33 12.73
C GLY A 292 15.02 -10.95 12.97
N SER A 293 14.25 -9.95 13.43
CA SER A 293 14.77 -8.59 13.67
C SER A 293 15.67 -8.45 14.91
N ALA A 294 15.87 -9.53 15.68
CA ALA A 294 16.93 -9.67 16.67
C ALA A 294 16.97 -11.12 17.17
N ASP A 295 18.14 -11.60 17.55
CA ASP A 295 18.36 -12.74 18.46
C ASP A 295 17.75 -12.52 19.87
N ALA A 296 16.81 -11.57 20.03
CA ALA A 296 16.15 -11.27 21.28
C ALA A 296 14.97 -12.21 21.48
N ALA A 297 15.05 -13.05 22.51
CA ALA A 297 13.94 -13.87 22.99
C ALA A 297 12.71 -13.04 23.43
N ASP A 298 12.83 -11.71 23.51
CA ASP A 298 11.79 -10.77 23.92
C ASP A 298 11.50 -9.70 22.84
N PRO A 299 10.28 -9.67 22.25
CA PRO A 299 9.89 -8.68 21.24
C PRO A 299 9.55 -7.29 21.81
N VAL A 300 9.44 -7.12 23.14
CA VAL A 300 8.98 -5.89 23.78
C VAL A 300 9.82 -4.65 23.43
N PRO A 301 11.18 -4.68 23.45
CA PRO A 301 11.98 -3.49 23.15
C PRO A 301 11.76 -2.94 21.73
N VAL A 302 11.62 -3.83 20.74
CA VAL A 302 11.36 -3.43 19.36
C VAL A 302 9.95 -2.85 19.23
N LEU A 303 8.96 -3.46 19.89
CA LEU A 303 7.59 -2.96 19.89
C LEU A 303 7.49 -1.57 20.55
N LEU A 304 8.21 -1.34 21.66
CA LEU A 304 8.31 -0.02 22.28
C LEU A 304 9.00 1.00 21.39
N THR A 305 10.04 0.60 20.65
CA THR A 305 10.71 1.47 19.67
C THR A 305 9.75 1.90 18.56
N ILE A 306 8.95 0.97 18.02
CA ILE A 306 7.93 1.30 17.01
C ILE A 306 6.87 2.23 17.61
N ALA A 307 6.38 1.93 18.81
CA ALA A 307 5.41 2.78 19.51
C ALA A 307 5.94 4.20 19.76
N ASP A 308 7.22 4.34 20.09
CA ASP A 308 7.89 5.64 20.20
C ASP A 308 7.87 6.39 18.86
N THR A 309 8.26 5.76 17.74
CA THR A 309 8.21 6.42 16.42
C THR A 309 6.81 6.94 16.06
N VAL A 310 5.77 6.18 16.42
CA VAL A 310 4.37 6.55 16.21
C VAL A 310 3.98 7.72 17.12
N ALA A 311 4.34 7.69 18.41
CA ALA A 311 4.08 8.77 19.36
C ALA A 311 4.76 10.08 18.93
N ARG A 312 5.99 9.99 18.39
CA ARG A 312 6.76 11.14 17.89
C ARG A 312 6.15 11.81 16.66
N CYS A 313 5.15 11.21 16.02
CA CYS A 313 4.34 11.93 15.01
C CYS A 313 3.63 13.16 15.61
N ALA A 314 3.41 13.19 16.93
CA ALA A 314 2.89 14.37 17.63
C ALA A 314 3.87 15.56 17.63
N GLU A 315 5.15 15.39 17.29
CA GLU A 315 6.10 16.50 17.11
C GLU A 315 5.81 17.32 15.84
N SER A 316 5.13 16.71 14.86
CA SER A 316 4.82 17.34 13.58
C SER A 316 3.68 18.37 13.66
N ARG A 317 3.63 19.29 12.69
CA ARG A 317 2.56 20.30 12.56
C ARG A 317 1.21 19.71 12.17
N ALA A 318 1.21 18.55 11.54
CA ALA A 318 0.02 17.78 11.20
C ALA A 318 0.39 16.34 10.84
N VAL A 319 -0.57 15.43 11.03
CA VAL A 319 -0.46 14.03 10.63
C VAL A 319 -1.37 13.76 9.44
N ILE A 320 -0.84 13.11 8.41
CA ILE A 320 -1.57 12.72 7.20
C ILE A 320 -1.67 11.20 7.21
N LEU A 321 -2.89 10.68 7.08
CA LEU A 321 -3.19 9.26 7.01
C LEU A 321 -3.82 8.94 5.65
N ASN A 322 -3.26 7.97 4.94
CA ASN A 322 -3.87 7.43 3.72
C ASN A 322 -5.03 6.49 4.09
N THR A 323 -6.13 7.07 4.54
CA THR A 323 -7.37 6.36 4.89
C THR A 323 -8.58 7.27 4.67
N ALA A 324 -9.79 6.72 4.74
CA ALA A 324 -11.04 7.46 4.66
C ALA A 324 -11.76 7.50 6.01
N ALA A 325 -12.38 8.65 6.32
CA ALA A 325 -13.16 8.81 7.54
C ALA A 325 -14.40 7.90 7.60
N SER A 326 -14.96 7.53 6.44
CA SER A 326 -16.05 6.55 6.33
C SER A 326 -15.63 5.13 6.75
N MET A 327 -14.33 4.82 6.67
CA MET A 327 -13.77 3.49 6.94
C MET A 327 -13.20 3.38 8.35
N GLU A 328 -12.49 4.41 8.83
CA GLU A 328 -11.78 4.40 10.11
C GLU A 328 -12.08 5.63 11.01
N GLY A 329 -13.19 6.32 10.77
CA GLY A 329 -13.63 7.52 11.51
C GLY A 329 -13.50 7.43 13.04
N PRO A 330 -13.94 6.32 13.66
CA PRO A 330 -13.81 6.19 15.11
C PRO A 330 -12.35 6.14 15.60
N ALA A 331 -11.44 5.51 14.86
CA ALA A 331 -10.00 5.50 15.20
C ALA A 331 -9.39 6.89 15.01
N LEU A 332 -9.73 7.58 13.92
CA LEU A 332 -9.30 8.95 13.66
C LEU A 332 -9.70 9.92 14.79
N ALA A 333 -10.92 9.80 15.32
CA ALA A 333 -11.41 10.61 16.43
C ALA A 333 -10.63 10.39 17.73
N ARG A 334 -10.02 9.21 17.92
CA ARG A 334 -9.18 8.89 19.08
C ARG A 334 -7.73 9.30 18.89
N ILE A 335 -7.26 9.33 17.66
CA ILE A 335 -5.90 9.79 17.31
C ILE A 335 -5.80 11.32 17.44
N ALA A 336 -6.80 12.06 16.94
CA ALA A 336 -6.71 13.52 16.84
C ALA A 336 -6.33 14.24 18.16
N PRO A 337 -6.89 13.90 19.34
CA PRO A 337 -6.51 14.55 20.60
C PRO A 337 -5.09 14.22 21.10
N ARG A 338 -4.46 13.17 20.54
CA ARG A 338 -3.10 12.74 20.92
C ARG A 338 -2.03 13.44 20.08
N MET A 339 -2.42 14.13 19.00
CA MET A 339 -1.51 14.81 18.09
C MET A 339 -1.48 16.31 18.41
N ARG A 340 -0.32 16.96 18.19
CA ARG A 340 -0.18 18.42 18.31
C ARG A 340 -1.02 19.16 17.26
N GLY A 341 -1.06 18.61 16.05
CA GLY A 341 -1.65 19.24 14.88
C GLY A 341 -2.95 18.60 14.40
N GLN A 342 -3.42 19.06 13.24
CA GLN A 342 -4.57 18.45 12.57
C GLN A 342 -4.22 17.05 12.06
N VAL A 343 -5.22 16.16 12.05
CA VAL A 343 -5.14 14.83 11.43
C VAL A 343 -5.93 14.86 10.12
N PHE A 344 -5.26 14.58 9.00
CA PHE A 344 -5.82 14.59 7.66
C PHE A 344 -5.99 13.16 7.13
N ALA A 345 -7.22 12.67 7.10
CA ALA A 345 -7.59 11.45 6.37
C ALA A 345 -7.86 11.78 4.91
N VAL A 346 -6.87 11.54 4.04
CA VAL A 346 -6.87 12.00 2.62
C VAL A 346 -7.05 10.85 1.62
N GLY A 347 -7.17 9.62 2.11
CA GLY A 347 -7.15 8.41 1.30
C GLY A 347 -8.54 7.93 0.85
N PRO A 348 -8.58 6.87 0.01
CA PRO A 348 -7.42 6.19 -0.56
C PRO A 348 -6.79 6.99 -1.71
N LEU A 349 -5.51 7.36 -1.58
CA LEU A 349 -4.85 8.28 -2.54
C LEU A 349 -4.70 7.68 -3.94
N HIS A 350 -4.56 6.36 -4.06
CA HIS A 350 -4.45 5.66 -5.33
C HIS A 350 -5.76 5.67 -6.14
N ALA A 351 -6.90 5.81 -5.48
CA ALA A 351 -8.23 5.75 -6.09
C ALA A 351 -8.72 7.10 -6.63
N ARG A 352 -7.91 8.16 -6.50
CA ARG A 352 -8.27 9.50 -6.99
C ARG A 352 -8.41 9.48 -8.52
N PRO A 353 -9.34 10.25 -9.11
CA PRO A 353 -9.59 10.23 -10.55
C PRO A 353 -8.33 10.40 -11.41
N ALA A 354 -7.49 11.38 -11.10
CA ALA A 354 -6.24 11.62 -11.82
C ALA A 354 -5.22 10.49 -11.64
N ALA A 355 -5.19 9.83 -10.48
CA ALA A 355 -4.33 8.68 -10.23
C ALA A 355 -4.80 7.46 -11.05
N VAL A 356 -6.11 7.22 -11.08
CA VAL A 356 -6.74 6.17 -11.90
C VAL A 356 -6.49 6.41 -13.39
N GLU A 357 -6.62 7.64 -13.85
CA GLU A 357 -6.36 8.02 -15.25
C GLU A 357 -4.90 7.76 -15.63
N ARG A 358 -3.94 8.21 -14.81
CA ARG A 358 -2.52 7.90 -15.01
C ARG A 358 -2.30 6.39 -15.06
N ALA A 359 -2.82 5.64 -14.09
CA ALA A 359 -2.73 4.18 -14.07
C ALA A 359 -3.34 3.52 -15.33
N ARG A 360 -4.33 4.13 -15.99
CA ARG A 360 -4.83 3.67 -17.30
C ARG A 360 -3.85 3.91 -18.42
N LEU A 361 -3.22 5.09 -18.50
CA LEU A 361 -2.22 5.38 -19.52
C LEU A 361 -1.03 4.40 -19.43
N TRP A 362 -0.58 4.07 -18.22
CA TRP A 362 0.48 3.08 -18.01
C TRP A 362 0.10 1.64 -18.42
N ARG A 363 -1.21 1.32 -18.50
CA ARG A 363 -1.69 -0.01 -18.90
C ARG A 363 -1.51 -0.27 -20.39
N GLU A 364 -1.49 0.78 -21.22
CA GLU A 364 -1.36 0.64 -22.67
C GLU A 364 0.08 0.25 -23.08
N ASP A 365 1.07 0.44 -22.21
CA ASP A 365 2.49 0.25 -22.50
C ASP A 365 3.05 -1.17 -22.26
N GLY A 366 2.24 -2.15 -21.80
CA GLY A 366 2.61 -3.57 -21.94
C GLY A 366 1.98 -4.58 -20.98
N ASP A 367 1.36 -5.62 -21.55
CA ASP A 367 1.03 -6.89 -20.86
C ASP A 367 2.30 -7.74 -20.68
N HIS A 368 3.23 -7.27 -19.85
CA HIS A 368 4.49 -7.96 -19.55
C HIS A 368 4.23 -9.17 -18.65
N GLY A 369 3.73 -10.26 -19.25
CA GLY A 369 3.52 -11.55 -18.59
C GLY A 369 2.20 -12.26 -18.92
N GLY A 370 1.40 -11.72 -19.84
CA GLY A 370 0.15 -12.36 -20.26
C GLY A 370 -0.93 -12.38 -19.17
N CYS A 371 -0.77 -11.59 -18.09
CA CYS A 371 -1.71 -11.59 -16.97
C CYS A 371 -3.08 -11.09 -17.41
N ALA A 372 -3.10 -10.04 -18.23
CA ALA A 372 -4.34 -9.49 -18.76
C ALA A 372 -5.06 -10.51 -19.64
N ALA A 373 -4.33 -11.05 -20.64
CA ALA A 373 -4.88 -12.04 -21.55
C ALA A 373 -5.35 -13.31 -20.84
N TRP A 374 -4.64 -13.78 -19.81
CA TRP A 374 -5.04 -14.94 -19.03
C TRP A 374 -6.30 -14.67 -18.23
N LEU A 375 -6.37 -13.54 -17.52
CA LEU A 375 -7.57 -13.14 -16.78
C LEU A 375 -8.78 -12.95 -17.71
N ASP A 376 -8.54 -12.46 -18.94
CA ASP A 376 -9.58 -12.33 -19.96
C ASP A 376 -10.17 -13.67 -20.42
N GLY A 377 -9.45 -14.78 -20.25
CA GLY A 377 -9.95 -16.12 -20.55
C GLY A 377 -10.89 -16.70 -19.49
N HIS A 378 -11.11 -16.01 -18.37
CA HIS A 378 -11.90 -16.50 -17.24
C HIS A 378 -13.25 -15.79 -17.09
N ASP A 379 -14.19 -16.52 -16.49
CA ASP A 379 -15.51 -16.02 -16.13
C ASP A 379 -15.44 -14.95 -15.03
N ASP A 380 -16.50 -14.16 -14.93
CA ASP A 380 -16.61 -13.13 -13.89
C ASP A 380 -16.48 -13.75 -12.50
N ARG A 381 -15.59 -13.17 -11.69
CA ARG A 381 -15.38 -13.54 -10.28
C ARG A 381 -15.02 -15.02 -10.08
N SER A 382 -14.36 -15.66 -11.04
CA SER A 382 -13.95 -17.07 -10.97
C SER A 382 -12.47 -17.28 -10.62
N VAL A 383 -11.69 -16.20 -10.45
CA VAL A 383 -10.25 -16.23 -10.18
C VAL A 383 -9.94 -15.76 -8.77
N VAL A 384 -9.08 -16.50 -8.07
CA VAL A 384 -8.46 -16.10 -6.81
C VAL A 384 -7.14 -15.42 -7.12
N TYR A 385 -7.00 -14.18 -6.70
CA TYR A 385 -5.72 -13.49 -6.77
C TYR A 385 -4.94 -13.69 -5.47
N MET A 386 -3.65 -14.03 -5.53
CA MET A 386 -2.79 -14.19 -4.36
C MET A 386 -1.55 -13.31 -4.47
N ASN A 387 -1.35 -12.50 -3.44
CA ASN A 387 -0.17 -11.64 -3.29
C ASN A 387 0.13 -11.43 -1.81
N LEU A 388 1.31 -11.89 -1.39
CA LEU A 388 1.76 -11.84 0.00
C LEU A 388 2.65 -10.65 0.32
N GLY A 389 2.74 -9.64 -0.55
CA GLY A 389 3.45 -8.39 -0.27
C GLY A 389 4.93 -8.39 -0.67
N SER A 390 5.62 -7.32 -0.26
CA SER A 390 6.99 -7.00 -0.70
C SER A 390 8.08 -7.33 0.33
N LEU A 391 7.72 -7.76 1.54
CA LEU A 391 8.68 -8.08 2.61
C LEU A 391 8.52 -9.51 3.14
N GLU A 392 7.35 -10.09 2.98
CA GLU A 392 6.96 -11.35 3.61
C GLU A 392 7.82 -12.50 3.11
N MET A 393 8.18 -13.39 4.03
CA MET A 393 8.94 -14.60 3.80
C MET A 393 8.10 -15.79 4.27
N VAL A 394 8.08 -16.86 3.49
CA VAL A 394 7.35 -18.10 3.81
C VAL A 394 8.28 -19.30 3.70
N SER A 395 7.97 -20.38 4.43
CA SER A 395 8.68 -21.64 4.25
C SER A 395 8.20 -22.38 2.99
N SER A 396 9.00 -23.35 2.53
CA SER A 396 8.60 -24.26 1.44
C SER A 396 7.29 -24.97 1.76
N GLU A 397 7.11 -25.40 3.01
CA GLU A 397 5.92 -26.11 3.47
C GLU A 397 4.70 -25.18 3.45
N GLN A 398 4.86 -23.93 3.88
CA GLN A 398 3.76 -22.95 3.83
C GLN A 398 3.33 -22.65 2.40
N LEU A 399 4.28 -22.52 1.46
CA LEU A 399 3.94 -22.36 0.04
C LEU A 399 3.21 -23.60 -0.49
N ASP A 400 3.65 -24.80 -0.11
CA ASP A 400 3.00 -26.06 -0.48
C ASP A 400 1.54 -26.13 0.02
N GLU A 401 1.30 -25.78 1.29
CA GLU A 401 -0.03 -25.74 1.89
C GLU A 401 -0.96 -24.73 1.19
N LEU A 402 -0.46 -23.53 0.86
CA LEU A 402 -1.23 -22.53 0.13
C LEU A 402 -1.63 -23.02 -1.26
N LEU A 403 -0.68 -23.53 -2.03
CA LEU A 403 -0.93 -23.97 -3.40
C LEU A 403 -1.87 -25.18 -3.44
N HIS A 404 -1.67 -26.15 -2.55
CA HIS A 404 -2.59 -27.28 -2.42
C HIS A 404 -3.98 -26.84 -1.97
N GLY A 405 -4.06 -25.86 -1.06
CA GLY A 405 -5.32 -25.29 -0.63
C GLY A 405 -6.07 -24.56 -1.74
N LEU A 406 -5.36 -23.79 -2.58
CA LEU A 406 -5.92 -23.13 -3.76
C LEU A 406 -6.42 -24.14 -4.79
N VAL A 407 -5.64 -25.18 -5.09
CA VAL A 407 -6.06 -26.28 -5.97
C VAL A 407 -7.30 -26.98 -5.41
N ALA A 408 -7.31 -27.28 -4.12
CA ALA A 408 -8.44 -27.91 -3.45
C ALA A 408 -9.68 -27.00 -3.33
N ALA A 409 -9.52 -25.67 -3.41
CA ALA A 409 -10.64 -24.73 -3.46
C ALA A 409 -11.45 -24.88 -4.75
N GLY A 410 -10.81 -25.29 -5.85
CA GLY A 410 -11.45 -25.56 -7.14
C GLY A 410 -11.58 -24.35 -8.06
N TYR A 411 -11.03 -23.20 -7.68
CA TYR A 411 -11.03 -21.97 -8.48
C TYR A 411 -9.72 -21.81 -9.25
N ALA A 412 -9.75 -21.06 -10.36
CA ALA A 412 -8.53 -20.63 -11.02
C ALA A 412 -7.79 -19.62 -10.12
N PHE A 413 -6.46 -19.55 -10.19
CA PHE A 413 -5.71 -18.62 -9.35
C PHE A 413 -4.50 -17.99 -10.04
N LEU A 414 -4.28 -16.71 -9.72
CA LEU A 414 -3.11 -15.93 -10.12
C LEU A 414 -2.24 -15.66 -8.89
N CYS A 415 -1.04 -16.21 -8.86
CA CYS A 415 -0.08 -16.05 -7.77
C CYS A 415 1.07 -15.13 -8.19
N VAL A 416 1.32 -14.08 -7.41
CA VAL A 416 2.51 -13.22 -7.59
C VAL A 416 3.50 -13.55 -6.48
N LEU A 417 4.67 -14.06 -6.87
CA LEU A 417 5.73 -14.49 -5.96
C LEU A 417 7.03 -13.74 -6.26
N ARG A 418 7.82 -13.45 -5.23
CA ARG A 418 9.17 -12.86 -5.39
C ARG A 418 10.23 -13.95 -5.37
N PRO A 419 11.36 -13.81 -6.08
CA PRO A 419 12.46 -14.77 -6.06
C PRO A 419 13.02 -15.04 -4.66
N ASP A 420 12.93 -14.06 -3.76
CA ASP A 420 13.43 -14.11 -2.40
C ASP A 420 12.35 -14.47 -1.36
N MET A 421 11.11 -14.74 -1.75
CA MET A 421 9.97 -14.91 -0.82
C MET A 421 9.99 -16.24 -0.06
N VAL A 422 10.64 -17.28 -0.59
CA VAL A 422 10.59 -18.63 -0.01
C VAL A 422 11.94 -18.97 0.61
N HIS A 423 11.95 -19.35 1.88
CA HIS A 423 13.18 -19.71 2.58
C HIS A 423 13.96 -20.79 1.82
N HIS A 424 15.27 -20.58 1.69
CA HIS A 424 16.21 -21.47 1.00
C HIS A 424 15.97 -21.65 -0.51
N MET A 425 14.97 -21.00 -1.10
CA MET A 425 14.87 -20.83 -2.55
C MET A 425 15.51 -19.51 -2.93
N THR A 426 16.42 -19.54 -3.89
CA THR A 426 17.22 -18.34 -4.25
C THR A 426 17.04 -17.90 -5.69
N SER A 427 16.28 -18.67 -6.47
CA SER A 427 16.00 -18.37 -7.86
C SER A 427 14.51 -18.42 -8.19
N TRP A 428 14.10 -17.55 -9.12
CA TRP A 428 12.75 -17.60 -9.69
C TRP A 428 12.41 -18.98 -10.27
N HIS A 429 13.39 -19.67 -10.85
CA HIS A 429 13.20 -20.99 -11.45
C HIS A 429 12.76 -22.06 -10.43
N GLU A 430 13.33 -22.04 -9.22
CA GLU A 430 12.96 -22.96 -8.13
C GLU A 430 11.50 -22.75 -7.70
N ILE A 431 11.11 -21.49 -7.50
CA ILE A 431 9.73 -21.13 -7.11
C ILE A 431 8.75 -21.52 -8.21
N GLN A 432 9.09 -21.23 -9.48
CA GLN A 432 8.26 -21.59 -10.61
C GLN A 432 8.09 -23.10 -10.74
N ALA A 433 9.16 -23.87 -10.55
CA ALA A 433 9.11 -25.34 -10.59
C ALA A 433 8.26 -25.93 -9.45
N ALA A 434 8.42 -25.41 -8.23
CA ALA A 434 7.61 -25.82 -7.08
C ALA A 434 6.12 -25.53 -7.32
N ALA A 435 5.81 -24.34 -7.82
CA ALA A 435 4.43 -23.96 -8.09
C ALA A 435 3.80 -24.78 -9.24
N ALA A 436 4.56 -25.05 -10.30
CA ALA A 436 4.12 -25.90 -11.41
C ALA A 436 3.88 -27.36 -10.99
N ALA A 437 4.68 -27.89 -10.05
CA ALA A 437 4.51 -29.25 -9.53
C ALA A 437 3.18 -29.44 -8.78
N VAL A 438 2.72 -28.42 -8.04
CA VAL A 438 1.48 -28.48 -7.25
C VAL A 438 0.25 -28.10 -8.07
N ALA A 439 0.32 -27.00 -8.83
CA ALA A 439 -0.82 -26.50 -9.58
C ALA A 439 -1.20 -27.40 -10.77
N GLY A 440 -0.25 -28.22 -11.24
CA GLY A 440 -0.33 -28.90 -12.52
C GLY A 440 -0.16 -27.91 -13.68
N ALA A 441 0.57 -28.29 -14.73
CA ALA A 441 0.63 -27.47 -15.93
C ALA A 441 -0.77 -27.40 -16.57
N GLY A 442 -1.43 -26.24 -16.51
CA GLY A 442 -2.75 -26.07 -17.12
C GLY A 442 -3.32 -24.65 -16.99
N ASP A 443 -4.41 -24.40 -17.71
CA ASP A 443 -5.03 -23.08 -17.89
C ASP A 443 -5.65 -22.47 -16.61
N ARG A 444 -5.61 -23.18 -15.47
CA ARG A 444 -6.26 -22.78 -14.21
C ARG A 444 -5.34 -22.09 -13.21
N ALA A 445 -4.03 -22.08 -13.44
CA ALA A 445 -3.09 -21.42 -12.55
C ALA A 445 -2.08 -20.58 -13.34
N LEU A 446 -1.89 -19.34 -12.93
CA LEU A 446 -0.86 -18.46 -13.46
C LEU A 446 0.04 -18.00 -12.31
N VAL A 447 1.34 -18.32 -12.40
CA VAL A 447 2.34 -17.94 -11.40
C VAL A 447 3.31 -16.98 -12.06
N VAL A 448 3.41 -15.77 -11.53
CA VAL A 448 4.22 -14.71 -12.13
C VAL A 448 5.17 -14.09 -11.13
N GLU A 449 6.34 -13.71 -11.64
CA GLU A 449 7.33 -13.03 -10.83
C GLU A 449 6.83 -11.63 -10.47
N TRP A 450 7.08 -11.25 -9.22
CA TRP A 450 6.93 -9.89 -8.75
C TRP A 450 7.94 -8.99 -9.47
N ALA A 451 7.49 -8.40 -10.57
CA ALA A 451 8.13 -7.21 -11.08
C ALA A 451 7.60 -6.01 -10.28
N VAL A 452 8.48 -5.08 -9.91
CA VAL A 452 8.20 -3.81 -9.17
C VAL A 452 7.22 -2.87 -9.94
N HIS A 453 6.60 -3.36 -11.00
CA HIS A 453 5.84 -2.64 -12.02
C HIS A 453 4.45 -3.21 -12.28
N ARG A 454 4.07 -4.34 -11.69
CA ARG A 454 2.69 -4.83 -11.83
C ARG A 454 1.81 -4.01 -10.91
N ASP A 455 0.97 -3.18 -11.52
CA ASP A 455 -0.02 -2.40 -10.81
C ASP A 455 -1.03 -3.37 -10.17
N LEU A 456 -0.90 -3.59 -8.86
CA LEU A 456 -1.75 -4.45 -8.05
C LEU A 456 -3.24 -4.09 -8.23
N HIS A 457 -3.51 -2.79 -8.45
CA HIS A 457 -4.80 -2.24 -8.85
C HIS A 457 -5.39 -2.86 -10.12
N TYR A 458 -4.57 -3.12 -11.14
CA TYR A 458 -5.08 -3.66 -12.40
C TYR A 458 -5.69 -5.04 -12.21
N VAL A 459 -4.97 -5.91 -11.49
CA VAL A 459 -5.42 -7.28 -11.26
C VAL A 459 -6.68 -7.28 -10.41
N LEU A 460 -6.70 -6.52 -9.31
CA LEU A 460 -7.86 -6.45 -8.42
C LEU A 460 -9.10 -5.86 -9.09
N GLY A 461 -8.94 -4.90 -10.01
CA GLY A 461 -10.05 -4.31 -10.77
C GLY A 461 -10.55 -5.17 -11.93
N HIS A 462 -9.92 -6.31 -12.22
CA HIS A 462 -10.30 -7.17 -13.32
C HIS A 462 -11.56 -8.00 -13.01
N ARG A 463 -12.51 -8.07 -13.95
CA ARG A 463 -13.83 -8.73 -13.77
C ARG A 463 -13.75 -10.17 -13.26
N ALA A 464 -12.70 -10.90 -13.67
CA ALA A 464 -12.50 -12.30 -13.34
C ALA A 464 -12.08 -12.51 -11.87
N VAL A 465 -11.50 -11.49 -11.22
CA VAL A 465 -11.04 -11.63 -9.83
C VAL A 465 -12.26 -11.65 -8.89
N GLY A 466 -12.42 -12.76 -8.19
CA GLY A 466 -13.52 -13.00 -7.26
C GLY A 466 -13.15 -12.82 -5.79
N CYS A 467 -11.88 -13.05 -5.45
CA CYS A 467 -11.33 -13.02 -4.09
C CYS A 467 -9.84 -12.68 -4.13
N PHE A 468 -9.34 -12.03 -3.07
CA PHE A 468 -7.93 -11.70 -2.89
C PHE A 468 -7.35 -12.35 -1.63
N LEU A 469 -6.38 -13.26 -1.78
CA LEU A 469 -5.58 -13.81 -0.69
C LEU A 469 -4.35 -12.92 -0.46
N THR A 470 -4.26 -12.32 0.73
CA THR A 470 -3.26 -11.29 1.03
C THR A 470 -2.68 -11.42 2.44
N HIS A 471 -1.48 -10.91 2.64
CA HIS A 471 -0.82 -10.76 3.93
C HIS A 471 -1.46 -9.68 4.83
N ALA A 472 -2.50 -8.99 4.36
CA ALA A 472 -3.19 -7.91 5.06
C ALA A 472 -2.36 -6.63 5.29
N GLY A 473 -1.37 -6.36 4.44
CA GLY A 473 -0.73 -5.05 4.41
C GLY A 473 -1.71 -3.94 4.01
N TRP A 474 -1.57 -2.77 4.62
CA TRP A 474 -2.57 -1.71 4.52
C TRP A 474 -2.87 -1.26 3.09
N ASN A 475 -1.84 -1.05 2.27
CA ASN A 475 -2.03 -0.67 0.87
C ASN A 475 -2.90 -1.71 0.15
N SER A 476 -2.54 -2.99 0.21
CA SER A 476 -3.25 -4.11 -0.42
C SER A 476 -4.72 -4.20 -0.01
N VAL A 477 -5.01 -3.99 1.29
CA VAL A 477 -6.37 -3.97 1.81
C VAL A 477 -7.16 -2.76 1.29
N LEU A 478 -6.54 -1.58 1.19
CA LEU A 478 -7.18 -0.42 0.58
C LEU A 478 -7.51 -0.64 -0.90
N GLU A 479 -6.63 -1.29 -1.67
CA GLU A 479 -6.90 -1.54 -3.09
C GLU A 479 -8.07 -2.50 -3.26
N ALA A 480 -8.10 -3.58 -2.48
CA ALA A 480 -9.22 -4.52 -2.47
C ALA A 480 -10.53 -3.85 -2.03
N ALA A 481 -10.47 -2.96 -1.04
CA ALA A 481 -11.61 -2.18 -0.58
C ALA A 481 -12.15 -1.24 -1.66
N VAL A 482 -11.27 -0.59 -2.43
CA VAL A 482 -11.65 0.30 -3.55
C VAL A 482 -12.25 -0.49 -4.70
N GLU A 483 -11.72 -1.68 -5.02
CA GLU A 483 -12.25 -2.52 -6.09
C GLU A 483 -13.48 -3.34 -5.67
N GLY A 484 -13.73 -3.46 -4.36
CA GLY A 484 -14.87 -4.19 -3.82
C GLY A 484 -14.70 -5.71 -3.91
N VAL A 485 -13.44 -6.17 -3.78
CA VAL A 485 -13.05 -7.58 -3.82
C VAL A 485 -12.95 -8.11 -2.39
N PRO A 486 -13.66 -9.21 -2.05
CA PRO A 486 -13.50 -9.89 -0.78
C PRO A 486 -12.06 -10.37 -0.54
N VAL A 487 -11.61 -10.30 0.70
CA VAL A 487 -10.23 -10.62 1.09
C VAL A 487 -10.12 -11.82 2.03
N VAL A 488 -9.14 -12.69 1.81
CA VAL A 488 -8.69 -13.70 2.78
C VAL A 488 -7.33 -13.27 3.29
N CYS A 489 -7.26 -12.90 4.56
CA CYS A 489 -6.09 -12.34 5.20
C CYS A 489 -5.25 -13.43 5.87
N TRP A 490 -3.95 -13.41 5.63
CA TRP A 490 -2.94 -14.23 6.31
C TRP A 490 -1.83 -13.34 6.88
N PRO A 491 -2.04 -12.74 8.07
CA PRO A 491 -1.13 -11.73 8.62
C PRO A 491 0.16 -12.34 9.23
N PHE A 492 1.29 -11.66 9.08
CA PHE A 492 2.60 -12.10 9.57
C PHE A 492 3.18 -11.20 10.67
N PHE A 493 3.27 -9.89 10.43
CA PHE A 493 3.93 -8.95 11.35
C PHE A 493 3.39 -7.51 11.22
N ALA A 494 3.98 -6.60 11.98
CA ALA A 494 3.60 -5.20 12.07
C ALA A 494 2.11 -5.05 12.44
N ASP A 495 1.36 -4.21 11.73
CA ASP A 495 -0.06 -3.94 11.93
C ASP A 495 -0.99 -4.95 11.23
N GLN A 496 -0.45 -5.93 10.50
CA GLN A 496 -1.23 -6.87 9.68
C GLN A 496 -2.26 -7.64 10.50
N GLN A 497 -1.92 -8.02 11.74
CA GLN A 497 -2.86 -8.70 12.65
C GLN A 497 -4.06 -7.80 13.00
N THR A 498 -3.81 -6.53 13.26
CA THR A 498 -4.86 -5.53 13.53
C THR A 498 -5.70 -5.32 12.27
N VAL A 499 -5.08 -5.13 11.10
CA VAL A 499 -5.80 -4.93 9.83
C VAL A 499 -6.68 -6.15 9.49
N SER A 500 -6.15 -7.36 9.59
CA SER A 500 -6.88 -8.62 9.34
C SER A 500 -8.12 -8.73 10.26
N ARG A 501 -7.95 -8.37 11.54
CA ARG A 501 -9.06 -8.35 12.50
C ARG A 501 -10.16 -7.38 12.06
N PHE A 502 -9.80 -6.20 11.56
CA PHE A 502 -10.77 -5.23 11.07
C PHE A 502 -11.52 -5.71 9.83
N VAL A 503 -10.82 -6.32 8.88
CA VAL A 503 -11.41 -6.94 7.68
C VAL A 503 -12.51 -7.94 8.05
N GLY A 504 -12.22 -8.89 8.94
CA GLY A 504 -13.18 -9.94 9.30
C GLY A 504 -14.20 -9.57 10.37
N ALA A 505 -13.81 -8.75 11.36
CA ALA A 505 -14.66 -8.48 12.53
C ALA A 505 -15.49 -7.21 12.40
N VAL A 506 -14.97 -6.17 11.74
CA VAL A 506 -15.57 -4.83 11.70
C VAL A 506 -16.19 -4.55 10.34
N TRP A 507 -15.38 -4.62 9.28
CA TRP A 507 -15.82 -4.27 7.92
C TRP A 507 -16.62 -5.37 7.24
N LYS A 508 -16.45 -6.63 7.68
CA LYS A 508 -17.12 -7.81 7.09
C LYS A 508 -16.86 -7.98 5.60
N THR A 509 -15.70 -7.50 5.13
CA THR A 509 -15.27 -7.56 3.73
C THR A 509 -14.36 -8.76 3.46
N GLY A 510 -14.07 -9.58 4.47
CA GLY A 510 -13.17 -10.71 4.30
C GLY A 510 -13.11 -11.65 5.49
N LEU A 511 -12.13 -12.56 5.43
CA LEU A 511 -11.84 -13.57 6.43
C LEU A 511 -10.41 -13.42 6.95
N ASP A 512 -10.21 -13.82 8.19
CA ASP A 512 -8.93 -13.77 8.89
C ASP A 512 -8.44 -15.20 9.16
N MET A 513 -7.43 -15.63 8.40
CA MET A 513 -6.79 -16.94 8.53
C MET A 513 -5.86 -17.02 9.76
N LYS A 514 -5.47 -15.85 10.31
CA LYS A 514 -4.62 -15.72 11.50
C LYS A 514 -3.29 -16.46 11.32
N ASP A 515 -2.92 -17.27 12.31
CA ASP A 515 -1.66 -17.99 12.42
C ASP A 515 -1.67 -19.39 11.76
N VAL A 516 -2.70 -19.73 10.96
CA VAL A 516 -2.88 -21.10 10.42
C VAL A 516 -2.61 -21.14 8.93
N CYS A 517 -1.55 -21.83 8.51
CA CYS A 517 -1.33 -22.18 7.11
C CYS A 517 -1.52 -23.70 6.94
N ASP A 518 -2.74 -24.09 6.57
CA ASP A 518 -3.14 -25.47 6.33
C ASP A 518 -4.02 -25.51 5.07
N ARG A 519 -3.73 -26.43 4.14
CA ARG A 519 -4.42 -26.54 2.85
C ARG A 519 -5.94 -26.66 2.98
N ALA A 520 -6.45 -27.35 4.01
CA ALA A 520 -7.89 -27.49 4.20
C ALA A 520 -8.52 -26.17 4.69
N VAL A 521 -7.81 -25.44 5.55
CA VAL A 521 -8.21 -24.10 6.00
C VAL A 521 -8.22 -23.11 4.84
N VAL A 522 -7.15 -23.09 4.03
CA VAL A 522 -7.04 -22.24 2.82
C VAL A 522 -8.20 -22.54 1.88
N ALA A 523 -8.42 -23.81 1.54
CA ALA A 523 -9.49 -24.22 0.62
C ALA A 523 -10.88 -23.80 1.11
N ARG A 524 -11.16 -23.96 2.41
CA ARG A 524 -12.43 -23.55 3.03
C ARG A 524 -12.61 -22.03 2.97
N MET A 525 -11.61 -21.26 3.40
CA MET A 525 -11.71 -19.79 3.46
C MET A 525 -11.82 -19.17 2.08
N VAL A 526 -11.09 -19.69 1.09
CA VAL A 526 -11.19 -19.25 -0.30
C VAL A 526 -12.59 -19.52 -0.84
N ARG A 527 -13.15 -20.72 -0.65
CA ARG A 527 -14.54 -21.02 -1.05
C ARG A 527 -15.53 -20.07 -0.40
N GLU A 528 -15.42 -19.87 0.91
CA GLU A 528 -16.31 -18.98 1.65
C GLU A 528 -16.23 -17.53 1.13
N ALA A 529 -15.02 -17.00 0.90
CA ALA A 529 -14.85 -15.65 0.36
C ALA A 529 -15.36 -15.50 -1.09
N MET A 530 -15.25 -16.55 -1.91
CA MET A 530 -15.78 -16.56 -3.27
C MET A 530 -17.32 -16.58 -3.28
N GLU A 531 -17.92 -17.36 -2.39
CA GLU A 531 -19.35 -17.73 -2.43
C GLU A 531 -20.25 -16.86 -1.51
N ALA A 532 -19.71 -16.26 -0.44
CA ALA A 532 -20.51 -15.54 0.56
C ALA A 532 -21.11 -14.22 0.01
N PRO A 533 -22.44 -14.13 -0.22
CA PRO A 533 -23.03 -12.95 -0.84
C PRO A 533 -22.97 -11.71 0.06
N GLY A 534 -23.08 -11.90 1.38
CA GLY A 534 -23.02 -10.81 2.36
C GLY A 534 -21.65 -10.14 2.41
N MET A 535 -20.58 -10.92 2.33
CA MET A 535 -19.21 -10.40 2.33
C MET A 535 -18.93 -9.60 1.06
N ARG A 536 -19.37 -10.12 -0.10
CA ARG A 536 -19.27 -9.40 -1.37
C ARG A 536 -20.10 -8.11 -1.37
N ALA A 537 -21.31 -8.15 -0.83
CA ALA A 537 -22.15 -6.96 -0.70
C ALA A 537 -21.49 -5.90 0.19
N ALA A 538 -20.87 -6.31 1.30
CA ALA A 538 -20.12 -5.41 2.18
C ALA A 538 -18.90 -4.79 1.47
N ALA A 539 -18.09 -5.60 0.77
CA ALA A 539 -16.95 -5.12 0.00
C ALA A 539 -17.37 -4.12 -1.09
N GLN A 540 -18.45 -4.41 -1.83
CA GLN A 540 -18.97 -3.51 -2.85
C GLN A 540 -19.59 -2.23 -2.26
N ALA A 541 -20.22 -2.30 -1.08
CA ALA A 541 -20.74 -1.12 -0.39
C ALA A 541 -19.59 -0.20 0.05
N MET A 542 -18.53 -0.78 0.63
CA MET A 542 -17.32 -0.05 0.97
C MET A 542 -16.68 0.60 -0.26
N ALA A 543 -16.52 -0.15 -1.36
CA ALA A 543 -15.99 0.37 -2.62
C ALA A 543 -16.78 1.57 -3.15
N ARG A 544 -18.12 1.51 -3.12
CA ARG A 544 -18.97 2.64 -3.52
C ARG A 544 -18.73 3.86 -2.62
N GLN A 545 -18.66 3.66 -1.31
CA GLN A 545 -18.42 4.75 -0.36
C GLN A 545 -17.05 5.39 -0.57
N LEU A 546 -15.98 4.59 -0.69
CA LEU A 546 -14.62 5.11 -0.91
C LEU A 546 -14.50 5.90 -2.21
N ARG A 547 -15.16 5.45 -3.29
CA ARG A 547 -15.23 6.20 -4.55
C ARG A 547 -15.94 7.55 -4.40
N LEU A 548 -17.00 7.63 -3.58
CA LEU A 548 -17.65 8.90 -3.25
C LEU A 548 -16.75 9.80 -2.41
N ASP A 549 -15.98 9.23 -1.48
CA ASP A 549 -15.12 10.00 -0.58
C ASP A 549 -13.97 10.70 -1.33
N VAL A 550 -13.42 10.06 -2.37
CA VAL A 550 -12.32 10.62 -3.18
C VAL A 550 -12.80 11.43 -4.39
N ALA A 551 -14.09 11.35 -4.74
CA ALA A 551 -14.69 12.17 -5.79
C ALA A 551 -14.73 13.65 -5.39
N GLN A 552 -14.94 14.53 -6.37
CA GLN A 552 -15.04 15.96 -6.13
C GLN A 552 -16.16 16.26 -5.11
N GLY A 553 -15.84 17.04 -4.06
CA GLY A 553 -16.75 17.32 -2.95
C GLY A 553 -16.91 16.19 -1.93
N GLY A 554 -16.26 15.04 -2.14
CA GLY A 554 -16.21 13.92 -1.19
C GLY A 554 -15.36 14.24 0.03
N SER A 555 -15.55 13.48 1.12
CA SER A 555 -14.89 13.78 2.39
C SER A 555 -13.36 13.75 2.32
N SER A 556 -12.77 12.79 1.61
CA SER A 556 -11.31 12.67 1.46
C SER A 556 -10.77 13.73 0.50
N ALA A 557 -11.52 14.07 -0.55
CA ALA A 557 -11.17 15.18 -1.44
C ALA A 557 -11.12 16.52 -0.69
N SER A 558 -12.15 16.84 0.10
CA SER A 558 -12.16 18.07 0.92
C SER A 558 -11.08 18.07 2.00
N ARG A 559 -10.70 16.91 2.55
CA ARG A 559 -9.57 16.81 3.48
C ARG A 559 -8.23 17.07 2.80
N LEU A 560 -8.05 16.62 1.55
CA LEU A 560 -6.87 16.96 0.76
C LEU A 560 -6.82 18.45 0.42
N GLU A 561 -7.94 19.06 0.02
CA GLU A 561 -8.01 20.51 -0.24
C GLU A 561 -7.59 21.31 0.99
N ARG A 562 -8.08 20.91 2.17
CA ARG A 562 -7.66 21.52 3.45
C ARG A 562 -6.18 21.29 3.76
N LEU A 563 -5.63 20.12 3.41
CA LEU A 563 -4.19 19.86 3.56
C LEU A 563 -3.37 20.78 2.67
N VAL A 564 -3.79 20.97 1.40
CA VAL A 564 -3.12 21.87 0.45
C VAL A 564 -3.15 23.32 0.95
N ALA A 565 -4.31 23.79 1.43
CA ALA A 565 -4.43 25.11 2.05
C ALA A 565 -3.51 25.25 3.27
N PHE A 566 -3.50 24.25 4.16
CA PHE A 566 -2.64 24.24 5.34
C PHE A 566 -1.14 24.29 4.98
N ILE A 567 -0.70 23.52 3.99
CA ILE A 567 0.69 23.57 3.49
C ILE A 567 1.01 24.96 2.94
N THR A 568 0.10 25.56 2.17
CA THR A 568 0.29 26.90 1.59
C THR A 568 0.39 27.98 2.66
N GLU A 569 -0.44 27.90 3.71
CA GLU A 569 -0.39 28.79 4.87
C GLU A 569 0.95 28.68 5.62
N LEU A 570 1.46 27.45 5.81
CA LEU A 570 2.76 27.22 6.43
C LEU A 570 3.90 27.88 5.64
N SER A 571 3.85 27.82 4.31
CA SER A 571 4.84 28.46 3.44
C SER A 571 4.79 29.99 3.48
N ALA A 572 3.60 30.59 3.62
CA ALA A 572 3.44 32.05 3.66
C ALA A 572 3.95 32.70 4.95
N VAL A 573 3.92 31.98 6.08
CA VAL A 573 4.42 32.49 7.37
C VAL A 573 5.95 32.56 7.41
N GLN A 574 6.64 31.87 6.50
CA GLN A 574 8.11 31.86 6.44
C GLN A 574 8.71 33.04 5.66
N THR A 575 7.94 33.73 4.82
CA THR A 575 8.38 34.95 4.17
C THR A 575 8.26 36.13 5.16
N PRO A 576 9.36 36.81 5.55
CA PRO A 576 9.25 37.97 6.39
C PRO A 576 8.40 39.05 5.68
N PRO A 577 7.53 39.79 6.41
CA PRO A 577 6.86 40.94 5.82
C PRO A 577 7.93 41.94 5.38
N GLU A 578 7.80 42.47 4.15
CA GLU A 578 8.70 43.48 3.63
C GLU A 578 8.78 44.66 4.61
N ASP A 579 10.01 45.08 4.94
CA ASP A 579 10.25 46.33 5.66
C ASP A 579 9.53 47.44 4.89
N VAL A 580 8.45 47.97 5.48
CA VAL A 580 7.76 49.15 4.97
C VAL A 580 8.80 50.27 4.97
N ASP A 581 9.22 50.63 3.76
CA ASP A 581 10.19 51.67 3.46
C ASP A 581 9.92 52.93 4.31
N SER A 582 10.74 53.12 5.33
CA SER A 582 10.67 54.26 6.24
C SER A 582 11.15 55.57 5.58
N SER A 583 11.26 55.62 4.26
CA SER A 583 11.67 56.82 3.51
C SER A 583 10.53 57.77 3.12
N SER A 584 9.27 57.48 3.45
CA SER A 584 8.14 58.38 3.12
C SER A 584 7.75 59.41 4.19
N LEU A 585 8.52 59.55 5.28
CA LEU A 585 8.30 60.57 6.33
C LEU A 585 9.31 61.73 6.31
N ALA A 586 9.77 62.13 5.12
CA ALA A 586 10.47 63.39 4.93
C ALA A 586 10.15 64.00 3.55
N ALA A 587 9.04 64.74 3.48
CA ALA A 587 8.81 65.81 2.51
C ALA A 587 7.85 66.85 3.11
#